data_AF-A0AAW9KB21-F1
#
_entry.id   AF-A0AAW9KB21-F1
#
_cell.length_a   1.000
_cell.length_b   1.000
_cell.length_c   1.000
_cell.angle_alpha   90.00
_cell.angle_beta   90.00
_cell.angle_gamma   90.00
#
_symmetry.space_group_name_H-M   'P 1'
#
loop_
_entity.id
_entity.type
_entity.pdbx_description
1 polymer ?
#
loop_
_entity_poly.entity_id
_entity_poly.type
_entity_poly.pdbx_seq_one_letter_code
_entity_poly.pdbx_strand_id
1 'polypeptide(L)' 'MDLQSTLMQKLGIAINSLAVEFLSLNEGDRIKTIAELSENYYTARGTIQSALKFLKEHGALTLESRGHLGTFI' A
#
# COMPACT_ATOMS: atom_id res chain seq x y z
N MET A 1 15.70 -12.08 -0.22
CA MET A 1 14.47 -12.90 -0.33
C MET A 1 14.02 -12.81 -1.78
N ASP A 2 13.63 -13.92 -2.40
CA ASP A 2 13.21 -13.92 -3.80
C ASP A 2 11.83 -13.26 -3.96
N LEU A 3 11.64 -12.46 -5.02
CA LEU A 3 10.42 -11.68 -5.26
C LEU A 3 9.19 -12.58 -5.34
N GLN A 4 9.29 -13.72 -6.03
CA GLN A 4 8.16 -14.64 -6.13
C GLN A 4 7.79 -15.20 -4.76
N SER A 5 8.78 -15.54 -3.94
CA SER A 5 8.53 -16.04 -2.57
C SER A 5 7.76 -15.03 -1.69
N THR A 6 7.99 -13.73 -1.87
CA THR A 6 7.27 -12.67 -1.14
C THR A 6 5.83 -12.50 -1.66
N LEU A 7 5.64 -12.59 -2.97
CA LEU A 7 4.32 -12.42 -3.61
C LEU A 7 3.38 -13.62 -3.41
N MET A 8 3.91 -14.82 -3.14
CA MET A 8 3.09 -16.02 -2.90
C MET A 8 2.54 -16.15 -1.47
N GLN A 9 2.78 -15.16 -0.59
CA GLN A 9 2.29 -15.14 0.79
C GLN A 9 1.11 -14.16 0.96
N LYS A 10 0.50 -14.14 2.15
CA LYS A 10 -0.56 -13.15 2.50
C LYS A 10 -0.13 -11.71 2.24
N LEU A 11 1.17 -11.41 2.38
CA LEU A 11 1.74 -10.11 2.06
C LEU A 11 1.64 -9.78 0.56
N GLY A 12 1.89 -10.75 -0.32
CA GLY A 12 1.79 -10.57 -1.77
C GLY A 12 0.38 -10.23 -2.24
N ILE A 13 -0.64 -10.85 -1.64
CA ILE A 13 -2.04 -10.50 -1.91
C ILE A 13 -2.28 -9.03 -1.57
N ALA A 14 -1.81 -8.56 -0.41
CA ALA A 14 -1.97 -7.16 0.00
C ALA A 14 -1.20 -6.19 -0.93
N ILE A 15 0.03 -6.54 -1.35
CA ILE A 15 0.79 -5.75 -2.33
C ILE A 15 0.00 -5.59 -3.63
N ASN A 16 -0.50 -6.69 -4.17
CA ASN A 16 -1.24 -6.67 -5.43
C ASN A 16 -2.54 -5.87 -5.32
N SER A 17 -3.31 -6.06 -4.23
CA SER A 17 -4.55 -5.32 -4.01
C SER A 17 -4.32 -3.81 -3.91
N LEU A 18 -3.29 -3.38 -3.16
CA LEU A 18 -2.96 -1.96 -3.04
C LEU A 18 -2.45 -1.37 -4.35
N ALA A 19 -1.63 -2.11 -5.10
CA ALA A 19 -1.17 -1.68 -6.41
C ALA A 19 -2.36 -1.42 -7.35
N VAL A 20 -3.31 -2.37 -7.41
CA VAL A 20 -4.52 -2.24 -8.25
C VAL A 20 -5.39 -1.04 -7.81
N GLU A 21 -5.58 -0.84 -6.51
CA GLU A 21 -6.34 0.32 -6.01
C GLU A 21 -5.68 1.65 -6.43
N PHE A 22 -4.35 1.74 -6.31
CA PHE A 22 -3.62 2.99 -6.58
C PHE A 22 -3.42 3.29 -8.06
N LEU A 23 -3.58 2.33 -8.97
CA LEU A 23 -3.61 2.59 -10.42
C LEU A 23 -4.71 3.57 -10.85
N SER A 24 -5.77 3.71 -10.03
CA SER A 24 -6.88 4.62 -10.30
C SER A 24 -6.69 6.03 -9.77
N LEU A 25 -5.60 6.28 -9.02
CA LEU A 25 -5.32 7.56 -8.38
C LEU A 25 -4.35 8.40 -9.22
N ASN A 26 -4.48 9.72 -9.10
CA ASN A 26 -3.60 10.70 -9.73
C ASN A 26 -2.73 11.40 -8.68
N GLU A 27 -1.68 12.07 -9.13
CA GLU A 27 -0.85 12.92 -8.28
C GLU A 27 -1.72 13.95 -7.54
N GLY A 28 -1.54 14.03 -6.22
CA GLY A 28 -2.33 14.90 -5.35
C GLY A 28 -3.63 14.28 -4.83
N ASP A 29 -3.99 13.05 -5.22
CA ASP A 29 -5.10 12.33 -4.61
C ASP A 29 -4.71 11.81 -3.21
N ARG A 30 -5.64 11.94 -2.25
CA ARG A 30 -5.46 11.44 -0.89
C ARG A 30 -5.69 9.94 -0.85
N ILE A 31 -4.74 9.17 -0.32
CA ILE A 31 -4.95 7.75 -0.06
C ILE A 31 -5.74 7.53 1.24
N LYS A 32 -6.42 6.39 1.31
CA LYS A 32 -7.01 5.89 2.55
C LYS A 32 -5.93 5.69 3.61
N THR A 33 -6.32 5.87 4.87
CA THR A 33 -5.45 5.60 6.03
C THR A 33 -5.11 4.11 6.12
N ILE A 34 -4.04 3.79 6.86
CA ILE A 34 -3.67 2.40 7.13
C ILE A 34 -4.80 1.62 7.81
N ALA A 35 -5.58 2.27 8.67
CA ALA A 35 -6.73 1.65 9.35
C ALA A 35 -7.84 1.31 8.35
N GLU A 36 -8.23 2.25 7.49
CA GLU A 36 -9.25 2.03 6.47
C GLU A 36 -8.83 0.97 5.45
N LEU A 37 -7.56 0.96 5.01
CA LEU A 37 -7.03 -0.09 4.13
C LEU A 37 -7.03 -1.45 4.82
N SER A 38 -6.66 -1.50 6.10
CA SER A 38 -6.67 -2.73 6.90
C SER A 38 -8.07 -3.33 7.03
N GLU A 39 -9.08 -2.48 7.25
CA GLU A 39 -10.49 -2.88 7.30
C GLU A 39 -11.01 -3.32 5.92
N ASN A 40 -10.75 -2.54 4.86
CA ASN A 40 -11.21 -2.84 3.50
C ASN A 40 -10.67 -4.17 2.96
N TYR A 41 -9.41 -4.49 3.28
CA TYR A 41 -8.75 -5.71 2.80
C TYR A 41 -8.75 -6.85 3.84
N TYR A 42 -9.45 -6.69 4.95
CA TYR A 42 -9.54 -7.68 6.03
C TYR A 42 -8.17 -8.24 6.45
N THR A 43 -7.18 -7.36 6.59
CA THR A 43 -5.79 -7.72 6.90
C THR A 43 -5.24 -6.87 8.03
N ALA A 44 -4.16 -7.31 8.67
CA ALA A 44 -3.53 -6.54 9.75
C ALA A 44 -2.90 -5.24 9.24
N ARG A 45 -2.93 -4.19 10.07
CA ARG A 45 -2.26 -2.90 9.79
C ARG A 45 -0.79 -3.05 9.40
N GLY A 46 -0.07 -3.96 10.08
CA GLY A 46 1.33 -4.28 9.76
C GLY A 46 1.53 -4.87 8.37
N THR A 47 0.55 -5.61 7.85
CA THR A 47 0.57 -6.13 6.47
C THR A 47 0.40 -5.01 5.46
N ILE A 48 -0.56 -4.09 5.68
CA ILE A 48 -0.72 -2.89 4.85
C ILE A 48 0.56 -2.05 4.84
N GLN A 49 1.15 -1.81 6.02
CA GLN A 49 2.40 -1.06 6.13
C GLN A 49 3.55 -1.72 5.37
N SER A 50 3.68 -3.05 5.50
CA SER A 50 4.69 -3.83 4.79
C SER A 50 4.49 -3.77 3.27
N ALA A 51 3.23 -3.87 2.81
CA ALA A 51 2.89 -3.79 1.39
C ALA A 51 3.17 -2.38 0.80
N LEU A 52 2.79 -1.31 1.51
CA LEU A 52 3.12 0.06 1.11
C LEU A 52 4.63 0.29 1.07
N LYS A 53 5.36 -0.21 2.07
CA LYS A 53 6.82 -0.13 2.10
C LYS A 53 7.43 -0.84 0.90
N PHE A 54 6.97 -2.06 0.61
CA PHE A 54 7.42 -2.84 -0.54
C PHE A 54 7.23 -2.07 -1.86
N LEU A 55 6.03 -1.52 -2.11
CA LEU A 55 5.74 -0.76 -3.33
C LEU A 55 6.65 0.46 -3.49
N LYS A 56 6.89 1.20 -2.40
CA LYS A 56 7.81 2.36 -2.41
C LYS A 56 9.26 1.96 -2.69
N GLU A 57 9.74 0.89 -2.05
CA GLU A 57 11.13 0.41 -2.23
C GLU A 57 11.39 -0.06 -3.67
N HIS A 58 10.36 -0.50 -4.38
CA HIS A 58 10.44 -0.92 -5.79
C HIS A 58 10.07 0.20 -6.77
N GLY A 59 9.89 1.44 -6.30
CA GLY A 59 9.57 2.59 -7.15
C GLY A 59 8.18 2.57 -7.78
N ALA A 60 7.29 1.69 -7.32
CA ALA A 60 5.93 1.56 -7.85
C ALA A 60 4.96 2.61 -7.27
N LEU A 61 5.36 3.29 -6.18
CA LEU A 61 4.52 4.22 -5.45
C LEU A 61 5.40 5.30 -4.79
N THR A 62 5.03 6.56 -4.95
CA THR A 62 5.52 7.66 -4.11
C THR A 62 4.35 8.15 -3.26
N LEU A 63 4.64 8.53 -2.02
CA LEU A 63 3.62 9.06 -1.10
C LEU A 63 4.19 10.22 -0.31
N GLU A 64 3.41 11.30 -0.24
CA GLU A 64 3.71 12.45 0.60
C GLU A 64 2.83 12.43 1.86
N SER A 65 3.45 12.35 3.03
CA SER A 65 2.75 12.49 4.31
C SER A 65 2.65 13.95 4.70
N ARG A 66 1.43 14.46 4.85
CA ARG A 66 1.12 15.84 5.25
C ARG A 66 0.54 15.90 6.67
N GLY A 67 0.98 15.01 7.55
CA GLY A 67 0.56 14.95 8.96
C GLY A 67 -0.95 14.69 9.11
N HIS A 68 -1.66 15.55 9.85
CA HIS A 68 -3.10 15.40 10.07
C HIS A 68 -3.95 15.55 8.79
N LEU A 69 -3.37 16.10 7.71
CA LEU A 69 -4.06 16.22 6.42
C LEU A 69 -4.12 14.89 5.68
N GLY A 70 -3.31 13.90 6.09
CA GLY A 70 -3.25 12.57 5.51
C GLY A 70 -2.06 12.38 4.58
N THR A 71 -2.15 11.34 3.76
CA THR A 71 -1.10 10.91 2.84
C THR A 71 -1.63 10.97 1.41
N PHE A 72 -0.79 11.41 0.48
CA PHE A 72 -1.17 11.69 -0.91
C PHE A 72 -0.23 10.96 -1.87
N ILE A 73 -0.73 10.62 -3.07
CA ILE A 73 0.08 10.16 -4.21
C ILE A 73 0.99 11.29 -4.69
#